data_AF-A0A3D1RYA5-F1
#
_entry.id   AF-A0A3D1RYA5-F1
#
_cell.length_a   1.000
_cell.length_b   1.000
_cell.length_c   1.000
_cell.angle_alpha   90.00
_cell.angle_beta   90.00
_cell.angle_gamma   90.00
#
_symmetry.space_group_name_H-M   'P 1'
#
loop_
_entity.id
_entity.type
_entity.pdbx_description
1 polymer ?
#
loop_
_entity_poly.entity_id
_entity_poly.type
_entity_poly.pdbx_seq_one_letter_code
_entity_poly.pdbx_strand_id
1 'polypeptide(L)' 'MDRRTIRRGLKVIAANDSDVARALERVGHPEPRIRPPGFEALVSIIVSQQVSTGAARAIM' A
#
# COMPACT_ATOMS: atom_id res chain seq x y z
N MET A 1 -7.24 6.31 5.03
CA MET A 1 -6.65 5.65 6.22
C MET A 1 -5.42 6.42 6.63
N ASP A 2 -5.16 6.61 7.93
CA ASP A 2 -4.02 7.38 8.44
C ASP A 2 -2.91 6.49 9.01
N ARG A 3 -1.75 7.09 9.35
CA ARG A 3 -0.58 6.38 9.89
C ARG A 3 -0.89 5.66 11.20
N ARG A 4 -1.75 6.24 12.05
CA ARG A 4 -2.14 5.65 13.35
C ARG A 4 -2.91 4.35 13.15
N THR A 5 -3.86 4.36 12.23
CA THR A 5 -4.68 3.20 11.90
C THR A 5 -3.83 2.07 11.33
N ILE A 6 -2.89 2.39 10.43
CA ILE A 6 -1.95 1.41 9.85
C ILE A 6 -1.08 0.78 10.94
N ARG A 7 -0.46 1.60 11.80
CA ARG A 7 0.39 1.11 12.90
C ARG A 7 -0.36 0.20 13.86
N ARG A 8 -1.58 0.57 14.24
CA ARG A 8 -2.42 -0.25 15.12
C ARG A 8 -2.76 -1.59 14.48
N GLY A 9 -3.18 -1.60 13.21
CA GLY A 9 -3.49 -2.84 12.48
C GLY A 9 -2.27 -3.74 12.34
N LEU A 10 -1.12 -3.18 11.94
CA LEU A 10 0.12 -3.95 11.78
C LEU A 10 0.64 -4.50 13.10
N LYS A 11 0.47 -3.79 14.23
CA LYS A 11 0.80 -4.33 15.55
C LYS A 11 -0.04 -5.58 15.89
N VAL A 12 -1.32 -5.57 15.54
CA VAL A 12 -2.21 -6.74 15.76
C VAL A 12 -1.80 -7.90 14.87
N ILE A 13 -1.51 -7.65 13.59
CA ILE A 13 -1.09 -8.71 12.65
C ILE A 13 0.25 -9.30 13.09
N ALA A 14 1.24 -8.47 13.41
CA ALA A 14 2.56 -8.93 13.85
C ALA A 14 2.55 -9.73 15.16
N ALA A 15 1.55 -9.51 16.03
CA ALA A 15 1.37 -10.33 17.22
C ALA A 15 0.90 -11.77 16.89
N ASN A 16 0.37 -12.00 15.69
CA ASN A 16 -0.18 -13.28 15.25
C ASN A 16 0.59 -13.92 14.08
N ASP A 17 1.53 -13.18 13.47
CA ASP A 17 2.28 -13.60 12.29
C ASP A 17 3.77 -13.20 12.44
N SER A 18 4.63 -14.21 12.58
CA SER A 18 6.07 -14.03 12.78
C SER A 18 6.80 -13.50 11.54
N ASP A 19 6.29 -13.76 10.34
CA ASP A 19 6.84 -13.22 9.10
C ASP A 19 6.54 -11.73 9.00
N VAL A 20 5.34 -11.30 9.39
CA VAL A 20 4.98 -9.88 9.46
C VAL A 20 5.78 -9.16 10.54
N ALA A 21 5.97 -9.76 11.72
CA ALA A 21 6.80 -9.19 12.78
C ALA A 21 8.24 -8.95 12.30
N ARG A 22 8.84 -9.97 11.69
CA ARG A 22 10.19 -9.89 11.11
C ARG A 22 10.28 -8.87 9.97
N ALA A 23 9.26 -8.78 9.13
CA ALA A 23 9.22 -7.78 8.06
C ALA A 23 9.16 -6.35 8.62
N LEU A 24 8.34 -6.10 9.64
CA LEU A 24 8.24 -4.79 10.29
C LEU A 24 9.54 -4.35 10.95
N GLU A 25 10.30 -5.26 11.57
CA GLU A 25 11.63 -4.96 12.10
C GLU A 25 12.63 -4.56 11.01
N ARG A 26 12.53 -5.20 9.84
CA ARG A 26 13.45 -4.96 8.72
C ARG A 26 13.14 -3.70 7.92
N VAL A 27 11.86 -3.41 7.67
CA VAL A 27 11.43 -2.36 6.73
C VAL A 27 10.60 -1.24 7.38
N GLY A 28 10.25 -1.37 8.66
CA GLY A 28 9.42 -0.41 9.36
C GLY A 28 7.96 -0.42 8.92
N HIS A 29 7.24 0.63 9.30
CA HIS A 29 5.82 0.78 8.95
C HIS A 29 5.66 1.50 7.61
N PRO A 30 4.75 1.05 6.73
CA PRO A 30 4.47 1.75 5.49
C PRO A 30 3.71 3.05 5.76
N GLU A 31 3.91 4.03 4.88
CA GLU A 31 3.10 5.23 4.84
C GLU A 31 1.73 4.97 4.19
N PRO A 32 0.67 5.72 4.56
CA PRO A 32 -0.63 5.61 3.91
C PRO A 32 -0.55 5.87 2.41
N ARG A 33 -1.13 4.97 1.60
CA ARG A 33 -1.27 5.15 0.15
C ARG A 33 -2.60 5.84 -0.14
N ILE A 34 -2.60 7.17 -0.15
CA ILE A 34 -3.79 7.99 -0.45
C ILE A 34 -3.67 8.51 -1.87
N ARG A 35 -4.71 8.32 -2.67
CA ARG A 35 -4.89 8.96 -3.98
C ARG A 35 -6.18 9.77 -3.97
N PRO A 36 -6.24 10.94 -4.63
CA PRO A 36 -7.48 11.69 -4.76
C PRO A 36 -8.55 10.80 -5.42
N PRO A 37 -9.78 10.74 -4.88
CA PRO A 37 -10.85 9.96 -5.50
C PRO A 37 -11.34 10.63 -6.79
N GLY A 38 -11.86 9.84 -7.73
CA GLY A 38 -12.46 10.37 -8.96
C GLY A 38 -12.25 9.46 -10.17
N PHE A 39 -12.70 9.94 -11.34
CA PHE A 39 -12.61 9.21 -12.60
C PHE A 39 -11.16 8.91 -13.00
N GLU A 40 -10.25 9.88 -12.86
CA GLU A 40 -8.82 9.69 -13.13
C GLU A 40 -8.21 8.56 -12.29
N ALA A 41 -8.59 8.47 -11.01
CA ALA A 41 -8.13 7.40 -10.14
C ALA A 41 -8.65 6.03 -10.58
N LEU A 42 -9.91 5.95 -11.03
CA LEU A 42 -10.48 4.72 -11.60
C LEU A 42 -9.75 4.30 -12.87
N VAL A 43 -9.50 5.23 -13.80
CA VAL A 43 -8.76 4.95 -15.04
C VAL A 43 -7.34 4.51 -14.73
N SER A 44 -6.66 5.19 -13.79
CA SER A 44 -5.32 4.80 -13.34
C SER A 44 -5.31 3.38 -12.76
N ILE A 45 -6.35 2.98 -12.01
CA ILE A 45 -6.49 1.60 -11.53
C ILE A 45 -6.59 0.63 -12.70
N ILE A 46 -7.48 0.88 -13.67
CA ILE A 46 -7.71 -0.01 -14.82
C ILE A 46 -6.44 -0.17 -15.68
N VAL A 47 -5.80 0.94 -16.03
CA VAL A 47 -4.59 0.96 -16.86
C VAL A 47 -3.39 0.29 -16.17
N SER A 48 -3.35 0.34 -14.83
CA SER A 48 -2.25 -0.28 -14.06
C SER A 48 -2.39 -1.80 -13.92
N GLN A 49 -3.52 -2.39 -14.32
CA GLN A 49 -3.71 -3.83 -14.18
C GLN A 49 -2.76 -4.62 -15.09
N GLN A 50 -2.14 -5.66 -14.54
CA GLN A 50 -1.23 -6.59 -15.26
C GLN A 50 0.03 -5.95 -15.85
N VAL A 51 0.41 -4.75 -15.43
CA VAL A 51 1.63 -4.07 -15.89
C VAL A 51 2.50 -3.61 -14.72
N SER A 52 3.76 -3.28 -15.02
CA SER A 52 4.67 -2.72 -14.01
C SER A 52 4.26 -1.30 -13.60
N THR A 53 4.69 -0.85 -12.42
CA THR A 53 4.47 0.54 -11.99
C THR A 53 5.12 1.56 -12.93
N GLY A 54 6.25 1.19 -13.56
CA GLY A 54 6.91 2.01 -14.57
C GLY A 54 6.09 2.10 -15.87
N ALA A 55 5.54 0.98 -16.34
CA ALA A 55 4.68 0.95 -17.53
C ALA A 55 3.37 1.72 -17.30
N ALA A 56 2.73 1.54 -16.15
CA ALA A 56 1.53 2.32 -15.79
C ALA A 56 1.80 3.83 -15.79
N ARG A 57 2.98 4.26 -15.30
CA ARG A 57 3.42 5.68 -15.33
C ARG A 57 3.79 6.20 -16.72
N ALA A 58 4.05 5.33 -17.68
CA ALA A 58 4.36 5.73 -19.05
C ALA A 58 3.09 5.85 -19.91
N ILE A 59 2.01 5.15 -19.54
CA ILE A 59 0.71 5.22 -20.22
C ILE A 59 -0.10 6.42 -19.73
N MET A 60 -0.06 6.70 -18.42
CA MET A 60 -0.67 7.87 -17.78
C MET A 60 0.16 9.13 -18.02
#